data_AF-A0A3C1KHX3-F1
#
_entry.id   AF-A0A3C1KHX3-F1
#
_cell.length_a   1.000
_cell.length_b   1.000
_cell.length_c   1.000
_cell.angle_alpha   90.00
_cell.angle_beta   90.00
_cell.angle_gamma   90.00
#
_symmetry.space_group_name_H-M   'P 1'
#
loop_
_entity.id
_entity.type
_entity.pdbx_description
1 polymer ?
#
loop_
_entity_poly.entity_id
_entity_poly.type
_entity_poly.pdbx_seq_one_letter_code
_entity_poly.pdbx_strand_id
1 'polypeptide(L)'
;MKRVSTPELSALAPANDPAFPNVWDEIVWRGLVHVSTDQDALRALLGGDPITYYCGFDPTAPSLHLGNLVQLLLLRRLQLAGHKPLGLV
;
A
#
# COMPACT_ATOMS: atom_id res chain seq x y z
N MET A 1 34.77 -8.35 -32.86
CA MET A 1 33.47 -8.83 -32.38
C MET A 1 33.13 -8.06 -31.09
N LYS A 2 32.39 -6.95 -31.18
CA LYS A 2 32.05 -6.10 -30.01
C LYS A 2 30.88 -6.77 -29.26
N ARG A 3 31.07 -7.10 -27.98
CA ARG A 3 29.98 -7.56 -27.11
C ARG A 3 28.96 -6.43 -26.98
N VAL A 4 27.71 -6.71 -27.34
CA VAL A 4 26.58 -5.84 -27.00
C VAL A 4 26.39 -5.97 -25.50
N SER A 5 26.54 -4.86 -24.76
CA SER A 5 26.29 -4.79 -23.32
C SER A 5 24.79 -4.93 -23.07
N THR A 6 24.38 -6.04 -22.47
CA THR A 6 23.02 -6.22 -21.95
C THR A 6 22.78 -5.17 -20.85
N PRO A 7 21.73 -4.35 -20.91
CA PRO A 7 21.42 -3.45 -19.81
C PRO A 7 21.04 -4.29 -18.58
N GLU A 8 21.64 -3.98 -17.43
CA GLU A 8 21.20 -4.54 -16.16
C GLU A 8 19.80 -4.02 -15.86
N LEU A 9 18.80 -4.89 -15.99
CA LEU A 9 17.44 -4.62 -15.58
C LEU A 9 17.38 -4.60 -14.05
N SER A 10 17.21 -3.41 -13.47
CA SER A 10 16.95 -3.24 -12.05
C SER A 10 15.49 -2.84 -11.84
N ALA A 11 14.84 -3.45 -10.85
CA ALA A 11 13.48 -3.06 -10.47
C ALA A 11 13.50 -1.66 -9.85
N LEU A 12 12.53 -0.83 -10.23
CA LEU A 12 12.34 0.48 -9.60
C LEU A 12 12.00 0.31 -8.12
N ALA A 13 12.49 1.24 -7.29
CA ALA A 13 12.10 1.30 -5.89
C ALA A 13 10.58 1.48 -5.77
N PRO A 14 9.87 0.68 -4.96
CA PRO A 14 8.44 0.85 -4.76
C PRO A 14 8.14 2.23 -4.18
N ALA A 15 7.26 2.97 -4.83
CA ALA A 15 6.80 4.28 -4.39
C ALA A 15 5.28 4.43 -4.63
N ASN A 16 4.70 5.36 -3.89
CA ASN A 16 3.37 5.92 -4.18
C ASN A 16 3.51 6.96 -5.30
N ASP A 17 2.40 7.23 -6.00
CA ASP A 17 2.41 8.14 -7.13
C ASP A 17 2.36 9.60 -6.63
N PRO A 18 3.43 10.41 -6.87
CA PRO A 18 3.51 11.78 -6.37
C PRO A 18 2.51 12.73 -7.04
N ALA A 19 1.81 12.32 -8.11
CA ALA A 19 0.75 13.11 -8.72
C ALA A 19 -0.49 13.22 -7.82
N PHE A 20 -0.66 12.31 -6.85
CA PHE A 20 -1.75 12.38 -5.89
C PHE A 20 -1.34 13.24 -4.68
N PRO A 21 -2.17 14.21 -4.27
CA PRO A 21 -1.82 15.09 -3.15
C PRO A 21 -1.91 14.39 -1.78
N ASN A 22 -2.58 13.24 -1.69
CA ASN A 22 -2.71 12.45 -0.46
C ASN A 22 -2.76 10.96 -0.82
N VAL A 23 -2.20 10.10 0.05
CA VAL A 23 -2.24 8.64 -0.11
C VAL A 23 -3.67 8.12 -0.21
N TRP A 24 -4.63 8.75 0.49
CA TRP A 24 -6.06 8.46 0.39
C TRP A 24 -6.57 8.53 -1.06
N ASP A 25 -6.21 9.59 -1.78
CA ASP A 25 -6.69 9.83 -3.14
C ASP A 25 -6.16 8.74 -4.09
N GLU A 26 -4.90 8.32 -3.90
CA GLU A 26 -4.30 7.23 -4.69
C GLU A 26 -4.96 5.87 -4.37
N ILE A 27 -5.17 5.52 -3.10
CA ILE A 27 -5.73 4.20 -2.75
C ILE A 27 -7.20 4.08 -3.17
N VAL A 28 -7.95 5.18 -3.17
CA VAL A 28 -9.31 5.24 -3.73
C VAL A 28 -9.27 5.07 -5.24
N TRP A 29 -8.41 5.81 -5.95
CA TRP A 29 -8.26 5.68 -7.41
C TRP A 29 -7.84 4.27 -7.85
N ARG A 30 -6.99 3.60 -7.07
CA ARG A 30 -6.58 2.20 -7.29
C ARG A 30 -7.67 1.16 -6.98
N GLY A 31 -8.81 1.57 -6.40
CA GLY A 31 -9.89 0.67 -6.01
C GLY A 31 -9.59 -0.17 -4.76
N LEU A 32 -8.69 0.28 -3.88
CA LEU A 32 -8.38 -0.41 -2.62
C LEU A 32 -9.36 -0.10 -1.49
N VAL A 33 -10.29 0.84 -1.70
CA VAL A 33 -11.30 1.26 -0.73
C VAL A 33 -12.68 0.94 -1.29
N HIS A 34 -13.42 0.07 -0.61
CA HIS A 34 -14.83 -0.19 -0.91
C HIS A 34 -15.76 0.72 -0.09
N VAL A 35 -15.56 0.76 1.23
CA VAL A 35 -16.28 1.60 2.18
C VAL A 35 -15.30 2.10 3.24
N SER A 36 -15.54 3.30 3.78
CA SER A 36 -14.80 3.85 4.91
C SER A 36 -15.74 4.64 5.81
N THR A 37 -15.47 4.61 7.11
CA THR A 37 -16.11 5.46 8.10
C THR A 37 -15.53 6.86 8.00
N ASP A 38 -16.36 7.86 7.69
CA ASP A 38 -15.96 9.27 7.56
C ASP A 38 -14.70 9.46 6.68
N GLN A 39 -14.93 9.47 5.37
CA GLN A 39 -13.85 9.58 4.39
C GLN A 39 -13.06 10.88 4.52
N ASP A 40 -13.73 11.99 4.87
CA ASP A 40 -13.09 13.29 4.99
C ASP A 40 -12.16 13.33 6.20
N ALA A 41 -12.60 12.81 7.34
CA ALA A 41 -11.76 12.69 8.53
C ALA A 41 -10.56 11.76 8.29
N LEU A 42 -10.77 10.61 7.64
CA LEU A 42 -9.69 9.66 7.34
C LEU A 42 -8.68 10.27 6.36
N ARG A 43 -9.13 10.97 5.31
CA ARG A 43 -8.26 11.66 4.37
C ARG A 43 -7.41 12.72 5.08
N ALA A 44 -8.01 13.51 5.96
CA ALA A 44 -7.30 14.51 6.75
C ALA A 44 -6.26 13.87 7.67
N LEU A 45 -6.61 12.78 8.34
CA LEU A 45 -5.71 12.04 9.22
C LEU A 45 -4.50 11.45 8.46
N LEU A 46 -4.74 10.86 7.28
CA LEU A 46 -3.68 10.31 6.42
C LEU A 46 -2.78 11.39 5.81
N GLY A 47 -3.23 12.64 5.75
CA GLY A 47 -2.42 13.78 5.32
C GLY A 47 -1.59 14.43 6.43
N GLY A 48 -1.76 13.99 7.68
CA GLY A 48 -1.06 14.53 8.85
C GLY A 48 0.14 13.69 9.27
N ASP A 49 0.39 13.66 10.58
CA ASP A 49 1.49 12.89 11.17
C ASP A 49 1.32 11.37 10.96
N PRO A 50 2.42 10.60 10.95
CA PRO A 50 2.37 9.15 10.83
C PRO A 50 1.48 8.46 11.87
N ILE A 51 0.39 7.84 11.40
CA ILE A 51 -0.47 7.01 12.24
C ILE A 51 -0.05 5.54 12.26
N THR A 52 -0.56 4.81 13.25
CA THR A 52 -0.51 3.35 13.31
C THR A 52 -1.81 2.77 12.78
N TYR A 53 -1.73 1.83 11.85
CA TYR A 53 -2.87 1.14 11.24
C TYR A 53 -2.67 -0.37 11.41
N TYR A 54 -3.75 -1.15 11.51
CA TYR A 54 -3.65 -2.61 11.57
C TYR A 54 -4.61 -3.29 10.59
N CYS A 55 -4.22 -4.46 10.11
CA CYS A 55 -5.08 -5.39 9.41
C CYS A 55 -4.89 -6.80 10.00
N GLY A 56 -6.00 -7.47 10.31
CA GLY A 56 -6.00 -8.84 10.85
C GLY A 56 -6.05 -9.91 9.75
N PHE A 57 -5.36 -11.02 9.98
CA PHE A 57 -5.35 -12.21 9.13
C PHE A 57 -5.51 -13.46 10.01
N ASP A 58 -6.73 -13.99 10.11
CA ASP A 58 -6.95 -15.22 10.88
C ASP A 58 -6.26 -16.42 10.21
N PRO A 59 -5.47 -17.24 10.93
CA PRO A 59 -4.74 -18.38 10.39
C PRO A 59 -5.66 -19.60 10.12
N THR A 60 -6.69 -19.40 9.29
CA THR A 60 -7.70 -20.40 8.93
C THR A 60 -7.26 -21.36 7.83
N ALA A 61 -6.13 -21.09 7.18
CA ALA A 61 -5.52 -21.93 6.15
C ALA A 61 -3.97 -21.92 6.28
N PRO A 62 -3.27 -22.91 5.71
CA PRO A 62 -1.79 -23.00 5.79
C PRO A 62 -1.05 -21.85 5.08
N SER A 63 -1.73 -21.05 4.27
CA SER A 63 -1.15 -19.97 3.49
C SER A 63 -2.16 -18.86 3.23
N LEU A 64 -1.68 -17.62 3.09
CA LEU A 64 -2.45 -16.55 2.47
C LEU A 64 -2.72 -16.87 1.01
N HIS A 65 -3.82 -16.34 0.48
CA HIS A 65 -4.20 -16.49 -0.92
C HIS A 65 -4.50 -15.14 -1.55
N LEU A 66 -4.83 -15.12 -2.84
CA LEU A 66 -5.10 -13.88 -3.60
C LEU A 66 -6.13 -12.97 -2.93
N GLY A 67 -7.14 -13.52 -2.26
CA GLY A 67 -8.12 -12.73 -1.50
C GLY A 67 -7.53 -11.84 -0.40
N ASN A 68 -6.36 -12.18 0.16
CA ASN A 68 -5.68 -11.35 1.17
C ASN A 68 -4.85 -10.22 0.54
N LEU A 69 -4.56 -10.29 -0.76
CA LEU A 69 -3.63 -9.39 -1.43
C LEU A 69 -4.09 -7.94 -1.39
N VAL A 70 -5.40 -7.67 -1.48
CA VAL A 70 -5.93 -6.30 -1.45
C VAL A 70 -5.54 -5.59 -0.14
N GLN A 71 -5.67 -6.28 0.98
CA GLN A 71 -5.31 -5.73 2.30
C GLN A 71 -3.79 -5.57 2.46
N LEU A 72 -3.01 -6.53 1.95
CA LEU A 72 -1.55 -6.44 1.94
C LEU A 72 -1.05 -5.25 1.10
N LEU A 73 -1.68 -4.99 -0.05
CA LEU A 73 -1.37 -3.83 -0.87
C LEU A 73 -1.72 -2.53 -0.15
N LEU A 74 -2.86 -2.45 0.53
CA LEU A 74 -3.23 -1.29 1.33
C LEU A 74 -2.19 -1.03 2.44
N LEU A 75 -1.83 -2.05 3.22
CA LEU A 75 -0.76 -1.95 4.24
C LEU A 75 0.52 -1.39 3.63
N ARG A 76 0.96 -1.91 2.48
CA ARG A 76 2.19 -1.45 1.82
C ARG A 76 2.08 0.00 1.33
N ARG A 77 0.94 0.43 0.80
CA ARG A 77 0.73 1.83 0.34
C ARG A 77 0.79 2.80 1.51
N LEU A 78 0.18 2.45 2.64
CA LEU A 78 0.27 3.25 3.86
C LEU A 78 1.70 3.28 4.42
N GLN A 79 2.44 2.17 4.35
CA GLN A 79 3.86 2.12 4.71
C GLN A 79 4.71 3.08 3.86
N LEU A 80 4.50 3.08 2.55
CA LEU A 80 5.22 3.94 1.61
C LEU A 80 4.88 5.42 1.80
N ALA A 81 3.71 5.74 2.34
CA ALA A 81 3.32 7.08 2.76
C ALA A 81 3.91 7.49 4.14
N GLY A 82 4.67 6.60 4.80
CA GLY A 82 5.32 6.88 6.09
C GLY A 82 4.52 6.45 7.32
N HIS A 83 3.32 5.87 7.16
CA HIS A 83 2.54 5.34 8.27
C HIS A 83 3.10 3.99 8.76
N LYS A 84 2.57 3.51 9.89
CA LYS A 84 3.04 2.31 10.60
C LYS A 84 1.99 1.18 10.54
N PRO A 85 1.94 0.41 9.45
CA PRO A 85 1.02 -0.71 9.32
C PRO A 85 1.46 -1.92 10.17
N LEU A 86 0.49 -2.59 10.79
CA LEU A 86 0.65 -3.80 11.58
C LEU A 86 -0.19 -4.92 10.96
N GLY A 87 0.45 -6.03 10.57
CA GLY A 87 -0.25 -7.26 10.21
C GLY A 87 -0.48 -8.10 11.47
N LEU A 88 -1.70 -8.14 11.97
CA LEU A 88 -2.10 -8.95 13.12
C LEU A 88 -2.47 -10.36 12.64
N VAL A 89 -2.01 -11.38 13.35
CA VAL A 89 -2.30 -12.81 13.10
C VAL A 89 -2.76 -13.44 14.40
#